data_AF-A8G226-F1
#
_entry.id   AF-A8G226-F1
#
_cell.length_a   1.000
_cell.length_b   1.000
_cell.length_c   1.000
_cell.angle_alpha   90.00
_cell.angle_beta   90.00
_cell.angle_gamma   90.00
#
_symmetry.space_group_name_H-M   'P 1'
#
loop_
_entity.id
_entity.type
_entity.pdbx_description
1 polymer ?
#
loop_
_entity_poly.entity_id
_entity_poly.type
_entity_poly.pdbx_seq_one_letter_code
_entity_poly.pdbx_strand_id
1 'polypeptide(L)'
;MFKVSSLLVENNLINDLKRYKSKLAYAFIIGLIVGSLPFIYKVKEKSRVQKLIQEQRQIQNENKEKICKGDNSDYEKFLSLGFPKTAIEKLNICMKEQ
;
A
#
# COMPACT_ATOMS: atom_id res chain seq x y z
N MET A 1 36.24 20.31 -48.78
CA MET A 1 37.12 19.20 -48.33
C MET A 1 36.83 18.70 -46.89
N PHE A 2 35.83 19.24 -46.16
CA PHE A 2 35.56 18.89 -44.75
C PHE A 2 34.40 17.90 -44.49
N LYS A 3 33.70 17.45 -45.54
CA LYS A 3 32.48 16.62 -45.40
C LYS A 3 32.78 15.14 -45.13
N VAL A 4 33.97 14.68 -45.50
CA VAL A 4 34.39 13.27 -45.34
C VAL A 4 34.78 12.97 -43.89
N SER A 5 35.40 13.93 -43.20
CA SER A 5 35.82 13.78 -41.80
C SER A 5 34.65 13.76 -40.81
N SER A 6 33.59 14.56 -41.03
CA SER A 6 32.41 14.55 -40.15
C SER A 6 31.64 13.23 -40.23
N LEU A 7 31.48 12.66 -41.42
CA LEU A 7 30.83 11.37 -41.63
C LEU A 7 31.65 10.21 -41.04
N LEU A 8 32.98 10.30 -41.07
CA LEU A 8 33.87 9.30 -40.46
C LEU A 8 33.80 9.34 -38.92
N VAL A 9 33.75 10.53 -38.34
CA VAL A 9 33.57 10.73 -36.89
C VAL A 9 32.20 10.22 -36.44
N GLU A 10 31.15 10.53 -37.19
CA GLU A 10 29.78 10.07 -36.90
C GLU A 10 29.66 8.54 -37.00
N ASN A 11 30.21 7.93 -38.05
CA ASN A 11 30.21 6.47 -38.20
C ASN A 11 31.03 5.74 -37.12
N ASN A 12 32.14 6.34 -36.67
CA ASN A 12 32.94 5.77 -35.57
C ASN A 12 32.20 5.86 -34.24
N LEU A 13 31.57 7.00 -33.95
CA LEU A 13 30.70 7.15 -32.77
C LEU A 13 29.54 6.17 -32.79
N ILE A 14 28.89 5.97 -33.95
CA ILE A 14 27.79 5.01 -34.10
C ILE A 14 28.29 3.58 -33.86
N ASN A 15 29.45 3.20 -34.41
CA ASN A 15 30.03 1.87 -34.21
C ASN A 15 30.46 1.63 -32.77
N ASP A 16 31.04 2.63 -32.10
CA ASP A 16 31.38 2.55 -30.68
C ASP A 16 30.12 2.48 -29.82
N LEU A 17 29.09 3.30 -30.09
CA LEU A 17 27.79 3.18 -29.41
C LEU A 17 27.18 1.79 -29.62
N LYS A 18 27.30 1.19 -30.80
CA LYS A 18 26.86 -0.18 -31.09
C LYS A 18 27.64 -1.21 -30.28
N ARG A 19 28.93 -1.00 -30.08
CA ARG A 19 29.85 -1.84 -29.30
C ARG A 19 29.63 -1.73 -27.78
N TYR A 20 29.33 -0.53 -27.29
CA TYR A 20 29.08 -0.25 -25.87
C TYR A 20 27.60 -0.31 -25.48
N LYS A 21 26.68 -0.51 -26.43
CA LYS A 21 25.23 -0.57 -26.21
C LYS A 21 24.85 -1.52 -25.07
N SER A 22 25.50 -2.69 -25.02
CA SER A 22 25.29 -3.68 -23.96
C SER A 22 25.74 -3.19 -22.58
N LYS A 23 26.91 -2.52 -22.51
CA LYS A 23 27.44 -1.96 -21.25
C LYS A 23 26.61 -0.79 -20.73
N LEU A 24 26.16 0.09 -21.64
CA LEU A 24 25.25 1.20 -21.32
C LEU A 24 23.90 0.70 -20.82
N ALA A 25 23.32 -0.31 -21.49
CA ALA A 25 22.09 -0.94 -21.03
C ALA A 25 22.27 -1.55 -19.63
N TYR A 26 23.39 -2.23 -19.37
CA TYR A 26 23.66 -2.83 -18.07
C TYR A 26 23.81 -1.78 -16.95
N ALA A 27 24.56 -0.70 -17.21
CA ALA A 27 24.71 0.41 -16.27
C ALA A 27 23.36 1.09 -15.98
N PHE A 28 22.51 1.25 -17.00
CA PHE A 28 21.17 1.80 -16.86
C PHE A 28 20.27 0.90 -16.00
N ILE A 29 20.28 -0.42 -16.22
CA ILE A 29 19.51 -1.38 -15.42
C ILE A 29 19.98 -1.39 -13.97
N ILE A 30 21.29 -1.38 -13.71
CA ILE A 30 21.83 -1.30 -12.34
C ILE A 30 21.39 0.01 -11.67
N GLY A 31 21.45 1.13 -12.38
CA GLY A 31 21.01 2.43 -11.89
C GLY A 31 19.52 2.43 -11.51
N LEU A 32 18.66 1.83 -12.33
CA LEU A 32 17.24 1.68 -12.03
C LEU A 32 17.01 0.81 -10.78
N ILE A 33 17.72 -0.31 -10.64
CA ILE A 33 17.61 -1.20 -9.48
C ILE A 33 18.01 -0.44 -8.21
N VAL A 34 19.17 0.21 -8.19
CA VAL A 34 19.67 0.95 -7.02
C VAL A 34 18.75 2.14 -6.68
N GLY A 35 18.29 2.87 -7.68
CA GLY A 35 17.34 3.98 -7.49
C GLY A 35 15.98 3.54 -6.94
N SER A 36 15.55 2.31 -7.21
CA SER A 36 14.29 1.75 -6.70
C SER A 36 14.36 1.25 -5.26
N LEU A 37 15.56 0.95 -4.74
CA LEU A 37 15.75 0.44 -3.37
C LEU A 37 15.06 1.30 -2.28
N PRO A 38 15.28 2.63 -2.18
CA PRO A 38 14.65 3.43 -1.13
C PRO A 38 13.11 3.42 -1.21
N PHE A 39 12.53 3.28 -2.41
CA PHE A 39 11.10 3.17 -2.59
C PHE A 39 10.55 1.84 -2.06
N ILE A 40 11.24 0.72 -2.36
CA ILE A 40 10.85 -0.62 -1.88
C ILE A 40 10.85 -0.67 -0.35
N TYR A 41 11.88 -0.11 0.31
CA TYR A 41 11.94 -0.05 1.77
C TYR A 41 10.78 0.76 2.36
N LYS A 42 10.48 1.93 1.80
CA LYS A 42 9.37 2.79 2.25
C LYS A 42 8.00 2.10 2.12
N VAL A 43 7.80 1.30 1.06
CA VAL A 43 6.57 0.52 0.87
C VAL A 43 6.44 -0.58 1.92
N LYS A 44 7.53 -1.30 2.22
CA LYS A 44 7.55 -2.39 3.21
C LYS A 44 7.29 -1.89 4.65
N GLU A 45 7.78 -0.70 4.98
CA GLU A 45 7.53 -0.10 6.29
C GLU A 45 6.08 0.39 6.41
N LYS A 46 5.55 1.06 5.37
CA LYS A 46 4.14 1.47 5.32
C LYS A 46 3.18 0.29 5.43
N SER A 47 3.47 -0.84 4.81
CA SER A 47 2.60 -2.02 4.89
C SER A 47 2.57 -2.64 6.29
N ARG A 48 3.70 -2.65 7.00
CA ARG A 48 3.74 -3.05 8.42
C ARG A 48 2.91 -2.13 9.29
N VAL A 49 3.07 -0.81 9.14
CA VAL A 49 2.32 0.18 9.93
C VAL A 49 0.82 0.08 9.62
N GLN A 50 0.44 -0.05 8.35
CA GLN A 50 -0.97 -0.24 7.97
C GLN A 50 -1.56 -1.53 8.56
N LYS A 51 -0.80 -2.63 8.56
CA LYS A 51 -1.24 -3.89 9.16
C LYS A 51 -1.49 -3.73 10.67
N LEU A 52 -0.57 -3.09 11.39
CA LEU A 52 -0.72 -2.82 12.82
C LEU A 52 -1.92 -1.92 13.11
N ILE A 53 -2.16 -0.88 12.30
CA ILE A 53 -3.34 -0.01 12.42
C ILE A 53 -4.62 -0.80 12.18
N GLN A 54 -4.62 -1.71 11.20
CA GLN A 54 -5.78 -2.54 10.89
C GLN A 54 -6.10 -3.52 12.03
N GLU A 55 -5.08 -4.19 12.58
CA GLU A 55 -5.22 -5.07 13.76
C GLU A 55 -5.76 -4.28 14.97
N GLN A 56 -5.24 -3.08 15.22
CA GLN A 56 -5.76 -2.21 16.29
C GLN A 56 -7.21 -1.79 16.07
N ARG A 57 -7.61 -1.46 14.83
CA ARG A 57 -9.02 -1.15 14.51
C ARG A 57 -9.93 -2.36 14.70
N GLN A 58 -9.47 -3.55 14.35
CA GLN A 58 -10.24 -4.79 14.57
C GLN A 58 -10.47 -5.02 16.07
N ILE A 59 -9.42 -4.93 16.88
CA ILE A 59 -9.53 -5.07 18.34
C ILE A 59 -10.46 -4.01 18.94
N GLN A 60 -10.37 -2.75 18.48
CA GLN A 60 -11.27 -1.70 18.93
C GLN A 60 -12.73 -1.99 18.55
N ASN A 61 -12.99 -2.43 17.32
CA ASN A 61 -14.34 -2.80 16.89
C ASN A 61 -14.89 -3.99 17.67
N GLU A 62 -14.09 -5.02 17.91
CA GLU A 62 -14.51 -6.18 18.72
C GLU A 62 -14.83 -5.78 20.16
N ASN A 63 -14.04 -4.88 20.75
CA ASN A 63 -14.31 -4.37 22.10
C ASN A 63 -15.58 -3.52 22.14
N LYS A 64 -15.79 -2.62 21.16
CA LYS A 64 -17.03 -1.85 21.03
C LYS A 64 -18.23 -2.78 20.87
N GLU A 65 -18.11 -3.80 20.03
CA GLU A 65 -19.17 -4.78 19.81
C GLU A 65 -19.50 -5.54 21.10
N LYS A 66 -18.50 -5.98 21.86
CA LYS A 66 -18.69 -6.62 23.17
C LYS A 66 -19.39 -5.70 24.16
N ILE A 67 -19.05 -4.41 24.18
CA ILE A 67 -19.72 -3.44 25.07
C ILE A 67 -21.18 -3.26 24.63
N CYS A 68 -21.42 -3.05 23.34
CA CYS A 68 -22.77 -2.83 22.81
C CYS A 68 -23.66 -4.08 22.87
N LYS A 69 -23.09 -5.29 22.93
CA LYS A 69 -23.80 -6.56 23.12
C LYS A 69 -23.69 -7.14 24.54
N GLY A 70 -23.09 -6.41 25.47
CA GLY A 70 -22.83 -6.91 26.82
C GLY A 70 -24.09 -7.10 27.65
N ASP A 71 -23.96 -7.86 28.74
CA ASP A 71 -25.04 -8.05 29.70
C ASP A 71 -25.45 -6.69 30.30
N ASN A 72 -26.75 -6.34 30.18
CA ASN A 72 -27.37 -5.03 30.44
C ASN A 72 -27.34 -4.00 29.30
N SER A 73 -26.94 -4.36 28.07
CA SER A 73 -27.09 -3.45 26.94
C SER A 73 -28.54 -3.36 26.45
N ASP A 74 -28.89 -2.24 25.80
CA ASP A 74 -30.18 -2.10 25.11
C ASP A 74 -30.38 -3.23 24.09
N TYR A 75 -29.32 -3.65 23.41
CA TYR A 75 -29.36 -4.78 22.47
C TYR A 75 -29.88 -6.05 23.15
N GLU A 76 -29.28 -6.47 24.26
CA GLU A 76 -29.68 -7.70 24.95
C GLU A 76 -31.08 -7.59 25.57
N LYS A 77 -31.43 -6.41 26.07
CA LYS A 77 -32.77 -6.12 26.58
C LYS A 77 -33.85 -6.26 25.51
N PHE A 78 -33.67 -5.66 24.34
CA PHE A 78 -34.67 -5.79 23.26
C PHE A 78 -34.66 -7.19 22.64
N LEU A 79 -33.51 -7.86 22.60
CA LEU A 79 -33.39 -9.22 22.11
C LEU A 79 -34.14 -10.21 23.02
N SER A 80 -33.92 -10.14 24.33
CA SER A 80 -34.61 -10.97 25.34
C SER A 80 -36.11 -10.73 25.40
N LEU A 81 -36.58 -9.52 25.07
CA LEU A 81 -38.00 -9.18 24.94
C LEU A 81 -38.63 -9.63 23.61
N GLY A 82 -37.86 -10.24 22.70
CA GLY A 82 -38.38 -10.76 21.42
C GLY A 82 -38.46 -9.72 20.29
N PHE A 83 -37.74 -8.60 20.40
CA PHE A 83 -37.69 -7.52 19.40
C PHE A 83 -36.33 -7.46 18.67
N PRO A 84 -36.01 -8.43 17.79
CA PRO A 84 -34.68 -8.50 17.16
C PRO A 84 -34.37 -7.31 16.25
N LYS A 85 -35.38 -6.73 15.59
CA LYS A 85 -35.19 -5.55 14.72
C LYS A 85 -34.76 -4.32 15.52
N THR A 86 -35.40 -4.07 16.66
CA THR A 86 -35.09 -2.96 17.56
C THR A 86 -33.75 -3.17 18.26
N ALA A 87 -33.43 -4.42 18.64
CA ALA A 87 -32.11 -4.76 19.17
C ALA A 87 -30.99 -4.37 18.19
N ILE A 88 -31.12 -4.73 16.90
CA ILE A 88 -30.13 -4.38 15.87
C ILE A 88 -30.02 -2.86 15.68
N GLU A 89 -31.14 -2.14 15.70
CA GLU A 89 -31.13 -0.68 15.60
C GLU A 89 -30.36 -0.04 16.77
N LYS A 90 -30.60 -0.51 18.00
CA LYS A 90 -29.89 -0.06 19.20
C LYS A 90 -28.41 -0.42 19.18
N LEU A 91 -28.06 -1.60 18.69
CA LEU A 91 -26.68 -2.00 18.46
C LEU A 91 -25.97 -1.04 17.49
N ASN A 92 -26.60 -0.71 16.38
CA ASN A 92 -26.03 0.20 15.38
C ASN A 92 -25.85 1.63 15.91
N ILE A 93 -26.75 2.09 16.78
CA ILE A 93 -26.63 3.39 17.45
C ILE A 93 -25.41 3.37 18.39
N CYS A 94 -25.32 2.36 19.26
CA CYS A 94 -24.19 2.21 20.19
C CYS A 94 -22.83 2.15 19.46
N MET A 95 -22.76 1.41 18.35
CA MET A 95 -21.55 1.30 17.53
C MET A 95 -21.17 2.62 16.82
N LYS A 96 -22.09 3.56 16.64
CA LYS A 96 -21.83 4.89 16.05
C LYS A 96 -21.47 5.95 17.08
N GLU A 97 -21.97 5.82 18.31
CA GLU A 97 -21.74 6.79 19.39
C GLU A 97 -20.39 6.58 20.11
N GLN A 98 -19.87 5.35 20.14
CA GLN A 98 -18.53 5.01 20.63
C GLN A 98 -17.47 5.09 19.54
#